data_AF-A0A503AYP8-F1
#
_entry.id   AF-A0A503AYP8-F1
#
_cell.length_a   1.000
_cell.length_b   1.000
_cell.length_c   1.000
_cell.angle_alpha   90.00
_cell.angle_beta   90.00
_cell.angle_gamma   90.00
#
_symmetry.space_group_name_H-M   'P 1'
#
loop_
_entity.id
_entity.type
_entity.pdbx_description
1 polymer ?
#
loop_
_entity_poly.entity_id
_entity_poly.type
_entity_poly.pdbx_seq_one_letter_code
_entity_poly.pdbx_strand_id
1 'polypeptide(L)'
;MAIDIGALDKLRELIGGEEADLVELVESFLEEGASIMQDMRSGPASDLTAIRRAAHSLKSNARDMGAAELSQICARVEARCASGGPTDLAEIDNAQRAFDAAVTELRMILNLGE
;
A
#
# COMPACT_ATOMS: atom_id res chain seq x y z
N MET A 1 11.23 -5.42 -9.64
CA MET A 1 9.77 -5.33 -9.78
C MET A 1 9.21 -5.12 -8.39
N ALA A 2 8.42 -4.07 -8.23
CA ALA A 2 7.71 -3.75 -7.00
C ALA A 2 6.41 -4.57 -6.84
N ILE A 3 5.89 -5.11 -7.95
CA ILE A 3 4.60 -5.77 -8.10
C ILE A 3 4.80 -7.21 -8.59
N ASP A 4 4.16 -8.15 -7.90
CA ASP A 4 4.04 -9.52 -8.37
C ASP A 4 2.90 -9.65 -9.38
N ILE A 5 3.24 -9.86 -10.66
CA ILE A 5 2.25 -9.98 -11.74
C ILE A 5 1.33 -11.20 -11.52
N GLY A 6 1.84 -12.27 -10.90
CA GLY A 6 1.04 -13.45 -10.60
C GLY A 6 -0.03 -13.18 -9.52
N ALA A 7 0.23 -12.27 -8.59
CA ALA A 7 -0.76 -11.80 -7.62
C ALA A 7 -1.84 -10.95 -8.30
N LEU A 8 -1.46 -10.06 -9.23
CA LEU A 8 -2.44 -9.28 -10.02
C LEU A 8 -3.31 -10.17 -10.90
N ASP A 9 -2.75 -11.17 -11.56
CA ASP A 9 -3.52 -12.10 -12.38
C ASP A 9 -4.54 -12.88 -11.54
N LYS A 10 -4.11 -13.38 -10.36
CA LYS A 10 -5.03 -14.01 -9.40
C LYS A 10 -6.10 -13.04 -8.91
N LEU A 11 -5.74 -11.80 -8.61
CA LEU A 11 -6.68 -10.78 -8.17
C LEU A 11 -7.74 -10.51 -9.25
N ARG A 12 -7.30 -10.38 -10.51
CA ARG A 12 -8.18 -10.26 -11.68
C ARG A 12 -9.13 -11.45 -11.79
N GLU A 13 -8.62 -12.68 -11.68
CA GLU A 13 -9.46 -13.88 -11.71
C GLU A 13 -10.49 -13.90 -10.57
N LEU A 14 -10.12 -13.43 -9.36
CA LEU A 14 -11.01 -13.39 -8.20
C LEU A 14 -12.17 -12.39 -8.35
N ILE A 15 -11.96 -11.28 -9.06
CA ILE A 15 -12.97 -10.22 -9.25
C ILE A 15 -13.80 -10.38 -10.52
N GLY A 16 -13.58 -11.44 -11.32
CA GLY A 16 -14.41 -11.76 -12.48
C GLY A 16 -13.65 -11.99 -13.78
N GLY A 17 -12.35 -11.70 -13.81
CA GLY A 17 -11.46 -11.97 -14.94
C GLY A 17 -11.38 -10.83 -15.96
N GLU A 18 -12.19 -9.79 -15.83
CA GLU A 18 -12.14 -8.63 -16.74
C GLU A 18 -11.04 -7.65 -16.31
N GLU A 19 -10.36 -7.07 -17.30
CA GLU A 19 -9.29 -6.09 -17.05
C GLU A 19 -9.83 -4.78 -16.48
N ALA A 20 -11.06 -4.40 -16.84
CA ALA A 20 -11.70 -3.19 -16.36
C ALA A 20 -11.91 -3.19 -14.83
N ASP A 21 -12.40 -4.30 -14.26
CA ASP A 21 -12.56 -4.44 -12.81
C ASP A 21 -11.21 -4.36 -12.07
N LEU A 22 -10.15 -4.93 -12.66
CA LEU A 22 -8.81 -4.84 -12.09
C LEU A 22 -8.30 -3.39 -12.09
N VAL A 23 -8.52 -2.68 -13.20
CA VAL A 23 -8.17 -1.26 -13.31
C VAL A 23 -8.89 -0.43 -12.25
N GLU A 24 -10.21 -0.57 -12.10
CA GLU A 24 -10.97 0.17 -11.08
C GLU A 24 -10.44 -0.09 -9.66
N LEU A 25 -10.14 -1.36 -9.35
CA LEU A 25 -9.60 -1.73 -8.04
C LEU A 25 -8.20 -1.15 -7.81
N VAL A 26 -7.37 -1.13 -8.85
CA VAL A 26 -6.03 -0.55 -8.78
C VAL A 26 -6.12 0.96 -8.62
N GLU A 27 -6.98 1.66 -9.36
CA GLU A 27 -7.21 3.09 -9.20
C GLU A 27 -7.64 3.44 -7.76
N SER A 28 -8.57 2.68 -7.18
CA SER A 28 -8.95 2.83 -5.76
C SER A 28 -7.74 2.66 -4.83
N PHE A 29 -6.88 1.67 -5.08
CA PHE A 29 -5.63 1.51 -4.32
C PHE A 29 -4.68 2.70 -4.46
N LEU A 30 -4.53 3.29 -5.65
CA LEU A 30 -3.68 4.46 -5.87
C LEU A 30 -4.21 5.67 -5.10
N GLU A 31 -5.51 5.94 -5.17
CA GLU A 31 -6.16 7.08 -4.52
C GLU A 31 -6.19 6.92 -2.99
N GLU A 32 -6.72 5.80 -2.49
CA GLU A 32 -6.81 5.54 -1.06
C GLU A 32 -5.42 5.38 -0.44
N GLY A 33 -4.51 4.69 -1.13
CA GLY A 33 -3.15 4.47 -0.66
C GLY A 33 -2.38 5.77 -0.49
N ALA A 34 -2.54 6.73 -1.41
CA ALA A 34 -1.93 8.05 -1.31
C ALA A 34 -2.45 8.83 -0.08
N SER A 35 -3.76 8.80 0.15
CA SER A 35 -4.39 9.40 1.33
C SER A 35 -3.86 8.79 2.64
N ILE A 36 -3.85 7.46 2.73
CA ILE A 36 -3.36 6.72 3.90
C ILE A 36 -1.88 7.03 4.18
N MET A 37 -1.05 7.09 3.14
CA MET A 37 0.36 7.45 3.26
C MET A 37 0.54 8.90 3.75
N GLN A 38 -0.28 9.83 3.27
CA GLN A 38 -0.27 11.22 3.72
C GLN A 38 -0.66 11.33 5.20
N ASP A 39 -1.68 10.60 5.64
CA ASP A 39 -2.10 10.53 7.05
C ASP A 39 -1.00 9.96 7.95
N MET A 40 -0.34 8.87 7.53
CA MET A 40 0.80 8.31 8.27
C MET A 40 1.94 9.31 8.42
N ARG A 41 2.24 10.08 7.38
CA ARG A 41 3.37 11.01 7.33
C ARG A 41 3.09 12.33 8.05
N SER A 42 1.87 12.84 7.96
CA SER A 42 1.49 14.15 8.49
C SER A 42 0.88 14.08 9.90
N GLY A 43 0.43 12.90 10.32
CA GLY A 43 -0.11 12.67 11.64
C GLY A 43 0.92 12.87 12.75
N PRO A 44 0.49 13.26 13.96
CA PRO A 44 1.39 13.35 15.10
C PRO A 44 1.98 11.97 15.44
N ALA A 45 3.30 11.89 15.58
CA ALA A 45 4.01 10.64 15.89
C ALA A 45 3.55 9.96 17.20
N SER A 46 2.90 10.74 18.09
CA SER A 46 2.31 10.24 19.34
C SER A 46 1.00 9.48 19.13
N ASP A 47 0.32 9.62 17.99
CA ASP A 47 -0.96 8.95 17.73
C ASP A 47 -0.75 7.57 17.11
N LEU A 48 -0.17 6.68 17.92
CA LEU A 48 0.15 5.31 17.52
C LEU A 48 -1.09 4.53 17.08
N THR A 49 -2.29 4.88 17.57
CA THR A 49 -3.53 4.23 17.17
C THR A 49 -3.90 4.57 15.73
N ALA A 50 -3.82 5.85 15.35
CA ALA A 50 -4.07 6.28 13.98
C ALA A 50 -3.05 5.67 13.01
N ILE A 51 -1.75 5.76 13.31
CA ILE A 51 -0.68 5.20 12.48
C ILE A 51 -0.85 3.68 12.32
N ARG A 52 -1.19 2.96 13.39
CA ARG A 52 -1.44 1.52 13.34
C ARG A 52 -2.58 1.17 12.39
N ARG A 53 -3.69 1.90 12.44
CA ARG A 53 -4.85 1.66 11.57
C ARG A 53 -4.51 1.93 10.11
N ALA A 54 -3.84 3.05 9.83
CA ALA A 54 -3.38 3.40 8.50
C ALA A 54 -2.43 2.33 7.93
N ALA A 55 -1.44 1.90 8.70
CA ALA A 55 -0.53 0.82 8.32
C ALA A 55 -1.25 -0.52 8.10
N HIS A 56 -2.25 -0.84 8.93
CA HIS A 56 -3.06 -2.05 8.77
C HIS A 56 -3.84 -2.06 7.45
N SER A 57 -4.49 -0.95 7.11
CA SER A 57 -5.24 -0.82 5.86
C SER A 57 -4.31 -0.93 4.65
N LEU A 58 -3.22 -0.15 4.63
CA LEU A 58 -2.29 -0.15 3.50
C LEU A 58 -1.59 -1.50 3.32
N LYS A 59 -1.30 -2.21 4.42
CA LYS A 59 -0.70 -3.56 4.37
C LYS A 59 -1.55 -4.54 3.58
N SER A 60 -2.87 -4.55 3.80
CA SER A 60 -3.78 -5.46 3.12
C SER A 60 -3.87 -5.09 1.65
N ASN A 61 -4.17 -3.83 1.33
CA ASN A 61 -4.29 -3.39 -0.06
C ASN A 61 -2.98 -3.65 -0.84
N ALA A 62 -1.82 -3.38 -0.23
CA ALA A 62 -0.53 -3.68 -0.82
C ALA A 62 -0.33 -5.18 -1.10
N ARG A 63 -0.81 -6.05 -0.21
CA ARG A 63 -0.73 -7.51 -0.42
C ARG A 63 -1.59 -7.93 -1.60
N ASP A 64 -2.81 -7.42 -1.70
CA ASP A 64 -3.73 -7.74 -2.78
C ASP A 64 -3.12 -7.34 -4.14
N MET A 65 -2.47 -6.17 -4.22
CA MET A 65 -1.77 -5.70 -5.42
C MET A 65 -0.43 -6.41 -5.70
N GLY A 66 0.01 -7.36 -4.87
CA GLY A 66 1.32 -8.00 -5.03
C GLY A 66 2.52 -7.12 -4.63
N ALA A 67 2.29 -5.98 -3.97
CA ALA A 67 3.31 -5.07 -3.45
C ALA A 67 3.88 -5.57 -2.12
N ALA A 68 4.64 -6.67 -2.18
CA ALA A 68 5.12 -7.40 -1.01
C ALA A 68 6.02 -6.54 -0.10
N GLU A 69 6.91 -5.72 -0.67
CA GLU A 69 7.81 -4.85 0.10
C GLU A 69 7.02 -3.82 0.92
N LEU A 70 6.07 -3.14 0.29
CA LEU A 70 5.18 -2.20 0.98
C LEU A 70 4.39 -2.89 2.09
N SER A 71 3.80 -4.06 1.80
CA SER A 71 3.05 -4.83 2.80
C SER A 71 3.92 -5.20 4.01
N GLN A 72 5.17 -5.58 3.80
CA GLN A 72 6.12 -5.90 4.88
C GLN A 72 6.50 -4.67 5.71
N ILE A 73 6.73 -3.51 5.08
CA ILE A 73 7.02 -2.27 5.82
C ILE A 73 5.82 -1.88 6.68
N CYS A 74 4.61 -1.88 6.10
CA CYS A 74 3.38 -1.58 6.82
C CYS A 74 3.14 -2.55 8.00
N ALA A 75 3.42 -3.85 7.83
CA ALA A 75 3.31 -4.82 8.91
C ALA A 75 4.27 -4.52 10.07
N ARG A 76 5.50 -4.06 9.79
CA ARG A 76 6.46 -3.65 10.83
C ARG A 76 5.99 -2.39 11.57
N VAL A 77 5.46 -1.40 10.84
CA VAL A 77 4.90 -0.18 11.42
C VAL A 77 3.73 -0.53 12.34
N GLU A 78 2.78 -1.34 11.86
CA GLU A 78 1.63 -1.80 12.62
C GLU A 78 2.05 -2.50 13.94
N ALA A 79 3.02 -3.42 13.87
CA ALA A 79 3.49 -4.19 15.03
C ALA A 79 4.17 -3.30 16.09
N ARG A 80 4.97 -2.32 15.67
CA ARG A 80 5.60 -1.35 16.59
C ARG A 80 4.57 -0.48 17.28
N CYS A 81 3.64 0.09 16.53
CA CYS A 81 2.57 0.90 17.10
C CYS A 81 1.70 0.08 18.07
N ALA A 82 1.43 -1.19 17.76
CA ALA A 82 0.71 -2.10 18.66
C ALA A 82 1.46 -2.38 19.97
N SER A 83 2.80 -2.30 19.95
CA SER A 83 3.64 -2.50 21.13
C SER A 83 3.90 -1.19 21.91
N GLY A 84 3.30 -0.08 21.51
CA GLY A 84 3.52 1.24 22.11
C GLY A 84 4.86 1.89 21.77
N GLY A 85 5.58 1.35 20.78
CA GLY A 85 6.84 1.91 20.32
C GLY A 85 6.62 3.12 19.41
N PRO A 86 7.51 4.13 19.46
CA PRO A 86 7.43 5.26 18.55
C PRO A 86 7.64 4.80 17.10
N THR A 87 6.91 5.40 16.17
CA THR A 87 7.15 5.19 14.74
C THR A 87 8.32 6.02 14.29
N ASP A 88 9.27 5.40 13.58
CA ASP A 88 10.41 6.10 13.01
C ASP A 88 10.02 6.76 11.67
N LEU A 89 10.35 8.04 11.49
CA LEU A 89 10.06 8.77 10.26
C LEU A 89 10.75 8.14 9.04
N ALA A 90 11.91 7.50 9.21
CA ALA A 90 12.58 6.80 8.12
C ALA A 90 11.80 5.57 7.66
N GLU A 91 11.05 4.91 8.54
CA GLU A 91 10.21 3.78 8.14
C GLU A 91 8.94 4.20 7.42
N ILE A 92 8.38 5.37 7.76
CA ILE A 92 7.30 5.97 6.98
C ILE A 92 7.82 6.42 5.61
N ASP A 93 9.02 7.00 5.54
CA ASP A 93 9.67 7.37 4.27
C ASP A 93 9.95 6.14 3.39
N ASN A 94 10.43 5.04 3.98
CA ASN A 94 10.61 3.78 3.27
C ASN A 94 9.27 3.23 2.75
N ALA A 95 8.19 3.30 3.54
CA ALA A 95 6.85 2.93 3.08
C ALA A 95 6.41 3.80 1.90
N GLN A 96 6.67 5.11 1.95
CA GLN A 96 6.34 6.03 0.87
C GLN A 96 7.09 5.68 -0.43
N ARG A 97 8.38 5.36 -0.36
CA ARG A 97 9.16 4.95 -1.52
C ARG A 97 8.66 3.64 -2.12
N ALA A 98 8.33 2.66 -1.27
CA ALA A 98 7.78 1.39 -1.73
C ALA A 98 6.39 1.57 -2.37
N PHE A 99 5.56 2.47 -1.82
CA PHE A 99 4.27 2.83 -2.42
C PHE A 99 4.44 3.51 -3.77
N ASP A 100 5.34 4.49 -3.88
CA ASP A 100 5.62 5.20 -5.15
C ASP A 100 6.13 4.25 -6.25
N ALA A 101 7.02 3.31 -5.88
CA ALA A 101 7.49 2.27 -6.79
C ALA A 101 6.35 1.34 -7.24
N ALA A 102 5.46 0.95 -6.32
CA ALA A 102 4.28 0.13 -6.62
C ALA A 102 3.32 0.86 -7.56
N VAL A 103 3.00 2.13 -7.29
CA VAL A 103 2.16 3.00 -8.12
C VAL A 103 2.72 3.10 -9.54
N THR A 104 4.02 3.38 -9.65
CA THR A 104 4.69 3.55 -10.94
C THR A 104 4.64 2.27 -11.76
N GLU A 105 4.90 1.13 -11.15
CA GLU A 105 4.87 -0.16 -11.84
C GLU A 105 3.45 -0.61 -12.19
N LEU A 106 2.45 -0.38 -11.33
CA LEU A 106 1.03 -0.65 -11.62
C LEU A 106 0.54 0.15 -12.83
N ARG A 107 0.87 1.44 -12.89
CA ARG A 107 0.52 2.29 -14.04
C ARG A 107 1.15 1.80 -15.33
N MET A 108 2.39 1.32 -15.29
CA MET A 108 3.06 0.72 -16.46
C MET A 108 2.41 -0.59 -16.89
N ILE A 109 2.06 -1.48 -15.96
CA ILE A 109 1.45 -2.79 -16.25
C ILE A 109 0.08 -2.61 -16.90
N LEU A 110 -0.72 -1.67 -16.39
CA LEU A 110 -2.11 -1.47 -16.79
C LEU A 110 -2.30 -0.33 -17.82
N ASN A 111 -1.21 0.24 -18.33
CA ASN A 111 -1.24 1.35 -19.28
C ASN A 111 -2.09 2.55 -18.80
N LEU A 112 -2.08 2.83 -17.49
CA LEU A 112 -2.81 3.95 -16.90
C LEU A 112 -2.05 5.26 -17.16
N GLY A 113 -2.78 6.32 -17.50
CA GLY A 113 -2.22 7.67 -17.69
C GLY A 113 -1.70 8.30 -16.39
N GLU A 114 -0.89 9.35 -16.54
CA GLU A 114 -0.43 10.21 -15.41
C GLU A 114 -1.53 11.11 -14.85
#